data_AF-A0A4T0UTW9-F1
#
_entry.id   AF-A0A4T0UTW9-F1
#
_cell.length_a   1.000
_cell.length_b   1.000
_cell.length_c   1.000
_cell.angle_alpha   90.00
_cell.angle_beta   90.00
_cell.angle_gamma   90.00
#
_symmetry.space_group_name_H-M   'P 1'
#
loop_
_entity.id
_entity.type
_entity.pdbx_description
1 polymer ?
#
loop_
_entity_poly.entity_id
_entity_poly.type
_entity_poly.pdbx_seq_one_letter_code
_entity_poly.pdbx_strand_id
1 'polypeptide(L)'
;MSRFEAPWVDDVCRHCDPVFDAADVGFVRQALVDGQGRPSALLWEAAPSLFLARYPDSEIDRSYGDQWPDTPCLDYWAYLDLDERRCRIAVEGWRYPEFVVPLRGNGDVDGGAVAAVFAGILRVVVAPRREPYR
;
A
#
# COMPACT_ATOMS: atom_id res chain seq x y z
N MET A 1 -21.31 -5.30 15.27
CA MET A 1 -20.68 -4.67 14.09
C MET A 1 -19.18 -4.87 14.22
N SER A 2 -18.55 -5.41 13.17
CA SER A 2 -17.11 -5.58 13.11
C SER A 2 -16.47 -4.20 13.06
N ARG A 3 -15.29 -4.02 13.68
CA ARG A 3 -14.54 -2.75 13.57
C ARG A 3 -13.81 -2.61 12.22
N PHE A 4 -13.80 -3.67 11.43
CA PHE A 4 -13.10 -3.78 10.15
C PHE A 4 -14.14 -3.97 9.04
N GLU A 5 -14.93 -2.94 8.82
CA GLU A 5 -15.97 -2.88 7.79
C GLU A 5 -15.57 -1.87 6.69
N ALA A 6 -16.37 -1.72 5.64
CA ALA A 6 -16.06 -0.84 4.51
C ALA A 6 -15.59 0.58 4.90
N PRO A 7 -16.20 1.28 5.89
CA PRO A 7 -15.72 2.60 6.30
C PRO A 7 -14.28 2.59 6.83
N TRP A 8 -13.89 1.53 7.54
CA TRP A 8 -12.51 1.39 8.03
C TRP A 8 -11.52 1.23 6.87
N VAL A 9 -11.91 0.49 5.81
CA VAL A 9 -11.08 0.37 4.60
C VAL A 9 -10.93 1.72 3.91
N ASP A 10 -12.03 2.46 3.76
CA ASP A 10 -12.03 3.79 3.14
C ASP A 10 -11.11 4.75 3.90
N ASP A 11 -11.11 4.70 5.23
CA ASP A 11 -10.18 5.47 6.06
C ASP A 11 -8.72 5.08 5.78
N VAL A 12 -8.40 3.78 5.81
CA VAL A 12 -7.04 3.29 5.54
C VAL A 12 -6.56 3.75 4.16
N CYS A 13 -7.39 3.58 3.12
CA CYS A 13 -7.06 4.01 1.77
C CYS A 13 -6.90 5.54 1.68
N ARG A 14 -7.73 6.33 2.38
CA ARG A 14 -7.62 7.80 2.39
C ARG A 14 -6.27 8.31 2.92
N HIS A 15 -5.62 7.56 3.80
CA HIS A 15 -4.27 7.86 4.30
C HIS A 15 -3.18 7.36 3.36
N CYS A 16 -3.36 6.19 2.74
CA CYS A 16 -2.39 5.58 1.83
C CYS A 16 -2.35 6.24 0.45
N ASP A 17 -3.49 6.54 -0.16
CA ASP A 17 -3.57 7.03 -1.54
C ASP A 17 -2.68 8.26 -1.80
N PRO A 18 -2.63 9.29 -0.92
CA PRO A 18 -1.70 10.41 -1.10
C PRO A 18 -0.22 10.04 -1.10
N VAL A 19 0.18 8.94 -0.45
CA VAL A 19 1.55 8.42 -0.47
C VAL A 19 1.87 7.87 -1.87
N PHE A 20 0.96 7.07 -2.42
CA PHE A 20 1.11 6.49 -3.75
C PHE A 20 1.03 7.55 -4.86
N ASP A 21 0.14 8.54 -4.71
CA ASP A 21 0.06 9.69 -5.60
C ASP A 21 1.37 10.51 -5.59
N ALA A 22 1.96 10.73 -4.40
CA ALA A 22 3.22 11.46 -4.27
C ALA A 22 4.42 10.72 -4.87
N ALA A 23 4.34 9.40 -5.03
CA ALA A 23 5.37 8.63 -5.74
C ALA A 23 5.34 8.90 -7.25
N ASP A 24 4.17 9.25 -7.80
CA ASP A 24 3.93 9.62 -9.20
C ASP A 24 4.40 8.57 -10.21
N VAL A 25 4.04 7.31 -9.97
CA VAL A 25 4.43 6.16 -10.81
C VAL A 25 3.21 5.40 -11.35
N GLY A 26 2.07 6.09 -11.47
CA GLY A 26 0.85 5.56 -12.10
C GLY A 26 0.15 4.47 -11.29
N PHE A 27 0.13 4.60 -9.96
CA PHE A 27 -0.50 3.62 -9.09
C PHE A 27 -2.01 3.48 -9.33
N VAL A 28 -2.51 2.24 -9.35
CA VAL A 28 -3.94 1.92 -9.31
C VAL A 28 -4.23 1.11 -8.06
N ARG A 29 -5.28 1.48 -7.31
CA ARG A 29 -5.68 0.77 -6.08
C ARG A 29 -6.75 -0.27 -6.34
N GLN A 30 -6.61 -1.42 -5.70
CA GLN A 30 -7.65 -2.44 -5.57
C GLN A 30 -7.87 -2.79 -4.09
N ALA A 31 -9.11 -3.16 -3.74
CA ALA A 31 -9.46 -3.67 -2.42
C ALA A 31 -10.10 -5.06 -2.57
N LEU A 32 -9.55 -6.04 -1.85
CA LEU A 32 -9.96 -7.43 -1.92
C LEU A 32 -10.71 -7.82 -0.65
N VAL A 33 -11.64 -8.76 -0.81
CA VAL A 33 -12.42 -9.36 0.28
C VAL A 33 -12.22 -10.87 0.34
N ASP A 34 -12.36 -11.47 1.53
CA ASP A 34 -12.39 -12.91 1.72
C ASP A 34 -13.73 -13.54 1.27
N GLY A 35 -13.85 -14.86 1.36
CA GLY A 35 -15.08 -15.59 1.00
C GLY A 35 -16.30 -15.26 1.87
N GLN A 36 -16.11 -14.48 2.93
CA GLN A 36 -17.11 -14.02 3.88
C GLN A 36 -17.42 -12.52 3.68
N GLY A 37 -16.81 -11.89 2.67
CA GLY A 37 -16.99 -10.48 2.35
C GLY A 37 -16.25 -9.52 3.27
N ARG A 38 -15.31 -10.00 4.11
CA ARG A 38 -14.48 -9.16 4.96
C ARG A 38 -13.26 -8.67 4.19
N PRO A 39 -12.75 -7.45 4.44
CA PRO A 39 -11.50 -6.99 3.83
C PRO A 39 -10.35 -7.97 4.09
N SER A 40 -9.64 -8.39 3.05
CA SER A 40 -8.55 -9.37 3.15
C SER A 40 -7.21 -8.81 2.67
N ALA A 41 -7.22 -7.89 1.71
CA ALA A 41 -6.02 -7.20 1.25
C ALA A 41 -6.36 -5.87 0.59
N LEU A 42 -5.38 -4.96 0.62
CA LEU A 42 -5.35 -3.77 -0.23
C LEU A 42 -4.11 -3.86 -1.12
N LEU A 43 -4.25 -3.48 -2.38
CA LEU A 43 -3.21 -3.55 -3.39
C LEU A 43 -3.09 -2.20 -4.08
N TRP A 44 -1.85 -1.75 -4.29
CA TRP A 44 -1.52 -0.67 -5.22
C TRP A 44 -0.53 -1.19 -6.27
N GLU A 45 -0.88 -1.03 -7.54
CA GLU A 45 -0.11 -1.53 -8.69
C GLU A 45 0.58 -0.36 -9.39
N ALA A 46 1.91 -0.32 -9.40
CA ALA A 46 2.67 0.70 -10.11
C ALA A 46 2.92 0.32 -11.58
N ALA A 47 2.97 1.33 -12.45
CA ALA A 47 3.43 1.15 -13.82
C ALA A 47 4.96 0.93 -13.84
N PRO A 48 5.48 -0.21 -14.34
CA PRO A 48 6.90 -0.55 -14.19
C PRO A 48 7.85 0.45 -14.85
N SER A 49 7.50 0.98 -16.02
CA SER A 49 8.31 1.96 -16.73
C SER A 49 8.43 3.29 -15.99
N LEU A 50 7.33 3.79 -15.40
CA LEU A 50 7.33 5.00 -14.57
C LEU A 50 8.09 4.77 -13.27
N PHE A 51 7.91 3.59 -12.67
CA PHE A 51 8.62 3.21 -11.45
C PHE A 51 10.13 3.21 -11.65
N LEU A 52 10.64 2.56 -12.71
CA LEU A 52 12.08 2.54 -12.99
C LEU A 52 12.62 3.95 -13.26
N ALA A 53 11.86 4.80 -13.95
CA ALA A 53 12.25 6.19 -14.18
C ALA A 53 12.36 6.99 -12.87
N ARG A 54 11.46 6.73 -11.90
CA ARG A 54 11.45 7.38 -10.59
C ARG A 54 12.52 6.83 -9.64
N TYR A 55 12.76 5.53 -9.69
CA TYR A 55 13.67 4.77 -8.82
C TYR A 55 14.68 3.97 -9.66
N PRO A 56 15.62 4.64 -10.35
CA PRO A 56 16.57 3.97 -11.24
C PRO A 56 17.50 3.02 -10.50
N ASP A 57 17.74 3.26 -9.21
CA ASP A 57 18.60 2.44 -8.35
C ASP A 57 17.83 1.31 -7.62
N SER A 58 16.57 1.05 -7.99
CA SER A 58 15.75 -0.01 -7.37
C SER A 58 16.21 -1.41 -7.75
N GLU A 59 16.92 -1.55 -8.87
CA GLU A 59 17.29 -2.84 -9.48
C GLU A 59 16.08 -3.75 -9.77
N ILE A 60 14.90 -3.16 -9.97
CA ILE A 60 13.66 -3.91 -10.18
C ILE A 60 13.70 -4.74 -11.47
N ASP A 61 14.36 -4.21 -12.51
CA ASP A 61 14.64 -4.91 -13.77
C ASP A 61 15.44 -6.19 -13.55
N ARG A 62 16.44 -6.16 -12.66
CA ARG A 62 17.21 -7.35 -12.28
C ARG A 62 16.37 -8.36 -11.50
N SER A 63 15.45 -7.90 -10.65
CA SER A 63 14.58 -8.80 -9.89
C SER A 63 13.60 -9.55 -10.79
N TYR A 64 13.09 -8.91 -11.84
CA TYR A 64 12.17 -9.55 -12.79
C TYR A 64 12.90 -10.32 -13.90
N GLY A 65 14.16 -10.00 -14.18
CA GLY A 65 14.99 -10.73 -15.15
C GLY A 65 14.33 -10.75 -16.53
N ASP A 66 14.14 -11.95 -17.08
CA ASP A 66 13.58 -12.15 -18.42
C ASP A 66 12.12 -11.69 -18.57
N GLN A 67 11.41 -11.44 -17.46
CA GLN A 67 10.06 -10.87 -17.50
C GLN A 67 10.05 -9.36 -17.79
N TRP A 68 11.19 -8.69 -17.61
CA TRP A 68 11.31 -7.26 -17.89
C TRP A 68 11.59 -7.00 -19.38
N PRO A 69 10.93 -6.02 -20.03
CA PRO A 69 10.02 -5.01 -19.48
C PRO A 69 8.53 -5.39 -19.57
N ASP A 70 8.21 -6.64 -19.92
CA ASP A 70 6.83 -7.10 -20.17
C ASP A 70 6.00 -7.32 -18.88
N THR A 71 6.62 -7.16 -17.70
CA THR A 71 5.93 -7.12 -16.41
C THR A 71 4.76 -6.12 -16.45
N PRO A 72 3.54 -6.53 -16.08
CA PRO A 72 2.37 -5.65 -16.19
C PRO A 72 2.31 -4.57 -15.11
N CYS A 73 2.72 -4.90 -13.89
CA CYS A 73 2.68 -4.01 -12.73
C CYS A 73 3.72 -4.41 -11.68
N LEU A 74 3.97 -3.50 -10.73
CA LEU A 74 4.69 -3.79 -9.49
C LEU A 74 3.71 -3.67 -8.33
N ASP A 75 3.53 -4.77 -7.60
CA ASP A 75 2.51 -4.84 -6.56
C ASP A 75 2.98 -4.38 -5.18
N TYR A 76 2.18 -3.53 -4.54
CA TYR A 76 2.32 -3.10 -3.15
C TYR A 76 1.12 -3.60 -2.35
N TRP A 77 1.36 -4.68 -1.60
CA TRP A 77 0.34 -5.38 -0.84
C TRP A 77 0.29 -4.94 0.61
N ALA A 78 -0.92 -4.78 1.12
CA ALA A 78 -1.25 -4.74 2.55
C ALA A 78 -2.24 -5.88 2.85
N TYR A 79 -1.72 -7.02 3.29
CA TYR A 79 -2.52 -8.19 3.68
C TYR A 79 -3.12 -7.99 5.07
N LEU A 80 -4.43 -8.17 5.19
CA LEU A 80 -5.20 -7.87 6.39
C LEU A 80 -5.57 -9.16 7.10
N ASP A 81 -4.88 -9.46 8.20
CA ASP A 81 -5.31 -10.47 9.16
C ASP A 81 -6.15 -9.79 10.24
N LEU A 82 -7.46 -9.75 10.02
CA LEU A 82 -8.39 -9.07 10.92
C LEU A 82 -8.62 -9.83 12.23
N ASP A 83 -8.39 -11.15 12.22
CA ASP A 83 -8.58 -12.02 13.37
C ASP A 83 -7.37 -11.89 14.33
N GLU A 84 -6.14 -11.85 13.80
CA GLU A 84 -4.92 -11.51 14.56
C GLU A 84 -4.70 -10.01 14.73
N ARG A 85 -5.49 -9.18 14.05
CA ARG A 85 -5.38 -7.72 14.02
C ARG A 85 -4.00 -7.24 13.58
N ARG A 86 -3.57 -7.70 12.41
CA ARG A 86 -2.28 -7.37 11.81
C ARG A 86 -2.45 -7.04 10.34
N CYS A 87 -1.71 -6.04 9.88
CA CYS A 87 -1.50 -5.75 8.48
C CYS A 87 -0.06 -6.10 8.12
N ARG A 88 0.11 -7.00 7.16
CA ARG A 88 1.41 -7.41 6.63
C ARG A 88 1.65 -6.70 5.30
N ILE A 89 2.74 -5.96 5.21
CA ILE A 89 3.09 -5.23 3.99
C ILE A 89 4.14 -6.02 3.22
N ALA A 90 3.90 -6.21 1.93
CA ALA A 90 4.81 -6.85 1.00
C ALA A 90 4.88 -6.05 -0.30
N VAL A 91 6.06 -5.99 -0.90
CA VAL A 91 6.29 -5.31 -2.18
C VAL A 91 6.92 -6.30 -3.13
N GLU A 92 6.31 -6.46 -4.29
CA GLU A 92 6.79 -7.37 -5.31
C GLU A 92 8.15 -6.92 -5.87
N GLY A 93 9.00 -7.89 -6.20
CA GLY A 93 10.32 -7.62 -6.78
C GLY A 93 11.32 -6.95 -5.84
N TRP A 94 10.96 -6.67 -4.58
CA TRP A 94 11.87 -6.03 -3.62
C TRP A 94 11.97 -6.80 -2.31
N ARG A 95 13.18 -7.23 -1.95
CA ARG A 95 13.46 -7.93 -0.69
C ARG A 95 13.58 -6.96 0.48
N TYR A 96 12.48 -6.32 0.87
CA TYR A 96 12.41 -5.69 2.17
C TYR A 96 12.23 -6.72 3.29
N PRO A 97 12.65 -6.41 4.54
CA PRO A 97 12.14 -7.13 5.69
C PRO A 97 10.61 -7.02 5.71
N GLU A 98 9.97 -8.07 6.22
CA GLU A 98 8.53 -8.06 6.42
C GLU A 98 8.13 -6.96 7.39
N PHE A 99 7.23 -6.07 6.96
CA PHE A 99 6.67 -5.06 7.84
C PHE A 99 5.30 -5.53 8.34
N VAL A 100 5.13 -5.49 9.67
CA VAL A 100 3.86 -5.85 10.31
C VAL A 100 3.36 -4.66 11.11
N VAL A 101 2.16 -4.19 10.80
CA VAL A 101 1.47 -3.09 11.46
C VAL A 101 0.31 -3.64 12.30
N PRO A 102 0.29 -3.45 13.63
CA PRO A 102 -0.83 -3.85 14.46
C PRO A 102 -2.08 -3.02 14.14
N LEU A 103 -3.22 -3.68 14.00
CA LEU A 103 -4.51 -3.06 13.71
C LEU A 103 -5.34 -2.85 14.99
N ARG A 104 -5.95 -1.68 15.12
CA ARG A 104 -6.73 -1.29 16.31
C ARG A 104 -8.23 -1.25 16.03
N GLY A 105 -8.62 -1.33 14.77
CA GLY A 105 -10.00 -1.15 14.32
C GLY A 105 -10.43 0.32 14.35
N ASN A 106 -9.46 1.23 14.21
CA ASN A 106 -9.70 2.65 14.01
C ASN A 106 -9.02 3.02 12.69
N GLY A 107 -9.82 3.31 11.67
CA GLY A 107 -9.34 3.47 10.29
C GLY A 107 -8.33 4.60 10.13
N ASP A 108 -8.48 5.70 10.87
CA ASP A 108 -7.52 6.80 10.81
C ASP A 108 -6.17 6.45 11.45
N VAL A 109 -6.20 5.78 12.60
CA VAL A 109 -4.97 5.37 13.30
C VAL A 109 -4.25 4.27 12.52
N ASP A 110 -5.00 3.27 12.06
CA ASP A 110 -4.46 2.14 11.31
C ASP A 110 -3.97 2.61 9.93
N GLY A 111 -4.75 3.47 9.27
CA GLY A 111 -4.41 4.08 7.99
C GLY A 111 -3.15 4.92 8.04
N GLY A 112 -3.02 5.80 9.04
CA GLY A 112 -1.81 6.59 9.23
C GLY A 112 -0.57 5.72 9.48
N ALA A 113 -0.71 4.63 10.23
CA ALA A 113 0.40 3.70 10.48
C ALA A 113 0.83 2.93 9.23
N VAL A 114 -0.12 2.42 8.44
CA VAL A 114 0.16 1.72 7.17
C VAL A 114 0.76 2.69 6.15
N ALA A 115 0.19 3.89 6.01
CA ALA A 115 0.68 4.92 5.10
C ALA A 115 2.12 5.34 5.43
N ALA A 116 2.48 5.45 6.72
CA ALA A 116 3.84 5.76 7.14
C ALA A 116 4.86 4.70 6.70
N VAL A 117 4.49 3.42 6.72
CA VAL A 117 5.36 2.34 6.21
C VAL A 117 5.56 2.48 4.70
N PHE A 118 4.46 2.64 3.94
CA PHE A 118 4.56 2.84 2.49
C PHE A 118 5.34 4.09 2.12
N ALA A 119 5.19 5.19 2.85
CA ALA A 119 5.95 6.42 2.62
C ALA A 119 7.45 6.20 2.83
N GLY A 120 7.82 5.41 3.84
CA GLY A 120 9.21 5.00 4.07
C GLY A 120 9.77 4.16 2.93
N ILE A 121 8.99 3.19 2.42
CA ILE A 121 9.39 2.33 1.29
C ILE A 121 9.57 3.16 0.01
N LEU A 122 8.58 3.98 -0.33
CA LEU A 122 8.57 4.83 -1.54
C LEU A 122 9.44 6.08 -1.40
N ARG A 123 9.99 6.35 -0.21
CA ARG A 123 10.84 7.51 0.09
C ARG A 123 10.16 8.84 -0.27
N VAL A 124 8.86 8.95 0.00
CA VAL A 124 8.06 10.16 -0.26
C VAL A 124 7.69 10.86 1.04
N VAL A 125 7.55 12.19 0.98
CA VAL A 125 7.05 12.99 2.08
C VAL A 125 5.65 13.48 1.71
N VAL A 126 4.65 13.01 2.44
CA VAL A 126 3.28 13.53 2.31
C VAL A 126 3.10 14.62 3.35
N ALA A 127 2.76 15.84 2.90
CA ALA A 127 2.42 16.90 3.82
C ALA A 127 1.20 16.47 4.67
N PRO A 128 1.17 16.76 5.98
CA PRO A 128 -0.02 16.48 6.78
C PRO A 128 -1.20 17.22 6.14
N ARG A 129 -2.29 16.50 5.86
CA ARG A 129 -3.53 17.13 5.41
C ARG A 129 -3.92 18.18 6.46
N ARG A 130 -3.92 19.45 6.06
CA ARG A 130 -4.63 20.48 6.82
C ARG A 130 -6.11 20.15 6.65
N GLU A 131 -6.76 19.68 7.72
CA GLU A 131 -8.21 19.65 7.72
C GLU A 131 -8.73 21.07 7.43
N PRO A 132 -9.68 21.26 6.51
CA PRO A 132 -10.44 22.48 6.50
C PRO A 132 -11.22 22.48 7.83
N TYR A 133 -10.88 23.42 8.72
CA TYR A 133 -11.70 23.76 9.88
C TYR A 133 -13.17 23.78 9.44
N ARG A 134 -13.99 22.89 9.99
CA ARG A 134 -15.45 22.95 9.92
C ARG A 134 -16.01 23.07 11.32
#